data_AF-A0A9D5AUJ0-F1
#
_entry.id   AF-A0A9D5AUJ0-F1
#
_cell.length_a   1.000
_cell.length_b   1.000
_cell.length_c   1.000
_cell.angle_alpha   90.00
_cell.angle_beta   90.00
_cell.angle_gamma   90.00
#
_symmetry.space_group_name_H-M   'P 1'
#
loop_
_entity.id
_entity.type
_entity.pdbx_description
1 polymer ?
#
loop_
_entity_poly.entity_id
_entity_poly.type
_entity_poly.pdbx_seq_one_letter_code
_entity_poly.pdbx_strand_id
1 'polypeptide(L)'
;EYEADEHLRGISNFVESADGKWAYSSTGVFLGNEKADYVARNVFSLNINESSGHYYQTARIAPISLNYFGFCMMKGNYNVKLHFAEIMFSNDRTFSSFGRRIFDVSIQGRKYLKDFNIMEEAGGVGKGITRDFNVDVNDSTLQIHLSWAGKGTNAVPMRGVYGPLISAITVTPNFKIPSNRLSAGAIAGIV
;
A
#
# COMPACT_ATOMS: atom_id res chain seq x y z
N GLU A 1 9.88 -34.13 -10.98
CA GLU A 1 10.59 -33.25 -11.93
C GLU A 1 10.89 -31.94 -11.23
N TYR A 2 12.07 -31.37 -11.47
CA TYR A 2 12.76 -30.49 -10.52
C TYR A 2 12.15 -29.09 -10.41
N GLU A 3 12.27 -28.49 -9.21
CA GLU A 3 12.92 -27.19 -9.09
C GLU A 3 13.63 -27.09 -7.72
N ALA A 4 14.93 -26.78 -7.74
CA ALA A 4 15.69 -26.49 -6.53
C ALA A 4 15.74 -24.96 -6.39
N ASP A 5 15.08 -24.47 -5.35
CA ASP A 5 15.20 -23.10 -4.89
C ASP A 5 16.11 -23.06 -3.65
N GLU A 6 17.39 -22.75 -3.85
CA GLU A 6 18.41 -22.72 -2.80
C GLU A 6 18.75 -21.27 -2.36
N HIS A 7 17.72 -20.39 -2.34
CA HIS A 7 17.74 -18.96 -1.96
C HIS A 7 18.88 -18.54 -0.99
N LEU A 8 19.88 -17.78 -1.46
CA LEU A 8 20.99 -17.22 -0.65
C LEU A 8 20.84 -15.69 -0.34
N ARG A 9 19.58 -15.22 -0.26
CA ARG A 9 19.06 -13.84 -0.08
C ARG A 9 18.76 -13.05 -1.36
N GLY A 10 17.67 -12.27 -1.28
CA GLY A 10 17.37 -11.12 -2.12
C GLY A 10 16.56 -10.11 -1.31
N ILE A 11 16.65 -8.82 -1.62
CA ILE A 11 16.13 -7.72 -0.78
C ILE A 11 14.62 -7.48 -0.99
N SER A 12 13.95 -8.47 -1.57
CA SER A 12 12.50 -8.59 -1.71
C SER A 12 11.94 -9.41 -0.56
N ASN A 13 10.79 -9.00 -0.05
CA ASN A 13 10.10 -9.74 1.02
C ASN A 13 8.75 -10.23 0.50
N PHE A 14 8.36 -11.43 0.90
CA PHE A 14 6.99 -11.94 0.78
C PHE A 14 6.53 -12.38 2.17
N VAL A 15 5.36 -11.90 2.60
CA VAL A 15 4.81 -12.22 3.92
C VAL A 15 3.34 -12.56 3.75
N GLU A 16 3.00 -13.75 4.20
CA GLU A 16 1.63 -14.26 4.24
C GLU A 16 0.96 -13.93 5.58
N SER A 17 -0.35 -13.72 5.55
CA SER A 17 -1.15 -13.55 6.76
C SER A 17 -1.23 -14.85 7.56
N ALA A 18 -1.42 -14.73 8.88
CA ALA A 18 -1.50 -15.91 9.75
C ALA A 18 -2.65 -16.88 9.38
N ASP A 19 -3.71 -16.37 8.73
CA ASP A 19 -4.84 -17.16 8.25
C ASP A 19 -4.75 -17.58 6.77
N GLY A 20 -3.64 -17.25 6.09
CA GLY A 20 -3.40 -17.58 4.68
C GLY A 20 -4.37 -16.93 3.68
N LYS A 21 -5.18 -15.95 4.11
CA LYS A 21 -6.18 -15.30 3.25
C LYS A 21 -5.62 -14.14 2.45
N TRP A 22 -4.47 -13.61 2.84
CA TRP A 22 -3.80 -12.56 2.08
C TRP A 22 -2.30 -12.62 2.28
N ALA A 23 -1.57 -12.01 1.35
CA ALA A 23 -0.14 -11.78 1.48
C ALA A 23 0.23 -10.42 0.91
N TYR A 24 1.42 -9.95 1.24
CA TYR A 24 2.05 -8.87 0.52
C TYR A 24 3.46 -9.22 0.12
N SER A 25 3.93 -8.61 -0.97
CA SER A 25 5.33 -8.61 -1.36
C SER A 25 5.84 -7.19 -1.53
N SER A 26 7.08 -6.93 -1.10
CA SER A 26 7.77 -5.67 -1.34
C SER A 26 9.08 -5.90 -2.10
N THR A 27 9.48 -4.91 -2.92
CA THR A 27 10.75 -4.97 -3.66
C THR A 27 11.56 -3.68 -3.55
N GLY A 28 12.88 -3.85 -3.64
CA GLY A 28 13.86 -2.79 -3.73
C GLY A 28 14.55 -2.45 -2.41
N VAL A 29 15.57 -1.61 -2.50
CA VAL A 29 16.28 -1.04 -1.34
C VAL A 29 16.27 0.47 -1.43
N PHE A 30 16.09 1.11 -0.28
CA PHE A 30 16.21 2.55 -0.18
C PHE A 30 17.67 2.96 -0.35
N LEU A 31 17.94 3.80 -1.34
CA LEU A 31 19.30 4.23 -1.67
C LEU A 31 20.02 4.81 -0.44
N GLY A 32 21.15 4.21 -0.08
CA GLY A 32 21.97 4.64 1.06
C GLY A 32 21.45 4.18 2.43
N ASN A 33 20.41 3.33 2.48
CA ASN A 33 19.88 2.77 3.72
C ASN A 33 19.37 1.33 3.53
N GLU A 34 20.28 0.36 3.61
CA GLU A 34 19.96 -1.07 3.47
C GLU A 34 19.19 -1.65 4.67
N LYS A 35 19.21 -0.96 5.82
CA LYS A 35 18.54 -1.38 7.07
C LYS A 35 17.29 -0.55 7.36
N ALA A 36 16.73 0.09 6.35
CA ALA A 36 15.56 0.95 6.49
C ALA A 36 14.34 0.17 7.00
N ASP A 37 13.50 0.85 7.78
CA ASP A 37 12.16 0.37 8.11
C ASP A 37 11.25 0.47 6.88
N TYR A 38 10.48 -0.59 6.61
CA TYR A 38 9.46 -0.63 5.54
C TYR A 38 8.07 -0.26 6.06
N VAL A 39 8.01 0.25 7.29
CA VAL A 39 6.82 0.77 7.96
C VAL A 39 7.12 2.20 8.40
N ALA A 40 6.47 3.16 7.76
CA ALA A 40 6.48 4.54 8.18
C ALA A 40 5.57 4.72 9.39
N ARG A 41 6.03 5.52 10.35
CA ARG A 41 5.23 5.98 11.48
C ARG A 41 5.06 7.48 11.36
N ASN A 42 3.88 7.97 11.74
CA ASN A 42 3.65 9.40 11.80
C ASN A 42 4.50 9.99 12.93
N VAL A 43 5.56 10.69 12.56
CA VAL A 43 6.48 11.37 13.48
C VAL A 43 6.18 12.86 13.64
N PHE A 44 5.38 13.40 12.73
CA PHE A 44 4.94 14.77 12.77
C PHE A 44 3.63 14.79 13.57
N SER A 45 3.43 15.78 14.44
CA SER A 45 2.13 16.00 15.12
C SER A 45 1.07 16.50 14.12
N LEU A 46 0.93 15.81 12.99
CA LEU A 46 -0.08 16.02 11.98
C LEU A 46 -1.41 15.75 12.67
N ASN A 47 -2.34 16.70 12.55
CA ASN A 47 -3.72 16.61 13.02
C ASN A 47 -4.48 15.53 12.22
N ILE A 48 -4.04 14.27 12.34
CA ILE A 48 -4.82 13.11 11.96
C ILE A 48 -5.90 13.03 13.03
N ASN A 49 -7.07 13.60 12.74
CA ASN A 49 -8.21 13.54 13.65
C ASN A 49 -8.38 12.07 14.08
N GLU A 50 -8.44 11.78 15.38
CA GLU A 50 -8.57 10.40 15.85
C GLU A 50 -9.87 9.74 15.37
N SER A 51 -10.88 10.55 15.05
CA SER A 51 -12.11 10.11 14.38
C SER A 51 -11.91 9.62 12.93
N SER A 52 -10.79 9.94 12.28
CA SER A 52 -10.42 9.43 10.94
C SER A 52 -9.74 8.05 10.96
N GLY A 53 -9.45 7.49 12.14
CA GLY A 53 -8.96 6.12 12.29
C GLY A 53 -7.46 5.99 12.59
N HIS A 54 -7.15 5.19 13.62
CA HIS A 54 -5.80 4.84 14.07
C HIS A 54 -4.89 4.32 12.95
N TYR A 55 -5.45 3.74 11.89
CA TYR A 55 -4.72 3.16 10.76
C TYR A 55 -4.02 4.19 9.85
N TYR A 56 -4.23 5.50 10.03
CA TYR A 56 -3.42 6.52 9.34
C TYR A 56 -2.15 6.93 10.10
N GLN A 57 -1.94 6.43 11.32
CA GLN A 57 -0.70 6.70 12.08
C GLN A 57 0.50 5.94 11.54
N THR A 58 0.24 4.89 10.76
CA THR A 58 1.24 3.99 10.17
C THR A 58 0.97 3.81 8.68
N ALA A 59 2.01 3.45 7.93
CA ALA A 59 1.87 3.08 6.53
C ALA A 59 2.99 2.13 6.09
N ARG A 60 2.68 1.21 5.17
CA ARG A 60 3.71 0.41 4.50
C ARG A 60 4.35 1.25 3.42
N ILE A 61 5.66 1.13 3.29
CA ILE A 61 6.42 1.74 2.20
C ILE A 61 7.28 0.71 1.50
N ALA A 62 7.57 0.94 0.22
CA ALA A 62 8.62 0.22 -0.49
C ALA A 62 9.35 1.13 -1.46
N PRO A 63 10.63 0.86 -1.76
CA PRO A 63 11.39 1.64 -2.74
C PRO A 63 10.84 1.52 -4.16
N ILE A 64 10.48 0.30 -4.58
CA ILE A 64 10.11 0.02 -5.98
C ILE A 64 8.65 -0.41 -6.08
N SER A 65 8.24 -1.48 -5.39
CA SER A 65 6.87 -1.97 -5.49
C SER A 65 6.33 -2.58 -4.21
N LEU A 66 5.01 -2.45 -4.04
CA LEU A 66 4.20 -3.18 -3.09
C LEU A 66 3.12 -3.93 -3.88
N ASN A 67 3.07 -5.24 -3.71
CA ASN A 67 1.94 -6.04 -4.19
C ASN A 67 1.20 -6.62 -3.00
N TYR A 68 -0.12 -6.60 -3.07
CA TYR A 68 -1.01 -7.25 -2.12
C TYR A 68 -1.86 -8.26 -2.87
N PHE A 69 -2.02 -9.41 -2.23
CA PHE A 69 -2.77 -10.53 -2.77
C PHE A 69 -3.86 -10.91 -1.77
N GLY A 70 -5.11 -10.99 -2.22
CA GLY A 70 -6.19 -11.66 -1.50
C GLY A 70 -6.42 -13.03 -2.11
N PHE A 71 -6.44 -14.08 -1.30
CA PHE A 71 -6.56 -15.47 -1.74
C PHE A 71 -7.93 -16.06 -1.39
N CYS A 72 -8.26 -17.19 -2.01
CA CYS A 72 -9.50 -17.94 -1.75
C CYS A 72 -10.77 -17.08 -1.88
N MET A 73 -10.73 -16.05 -2.72
CA MET A 73 -11.84 -15.14 -2.95
C MET A 73 -12.89 -15.82 -3.84
N MET A 74 -14.17 -15.54 -3.60
CA MET A 74 -15.21 -16.00 -4.51
C MET A 74 -15.15 -15.19 -5.79
N LYS A 75 -15.52 -15.81 -6.91
CA LYS A 75 -15.69 -15.07 -8.15
C LYS A 75 -16.81 -14.04 -8.01
N GLY A 76 -16.53 -12.78 -8.31
CA GLY A 76 -17.51 -11.71 -8.19
C GLY A 76 -16.89 -10.31 -8.17
N ASN A 77 -17.76 -9.31 -8.07
CA ASN A 77 -17.35 -7.90 -7.99
C ASN A 77 -17.08 -7.51 -6.53
N TYR A 78 -15.94 -6.88 -6.28
CA TYR A 78 -15.53 -6.39 -4.96
C TYR A 78 -15.33 -4.88 -5.00
N ASN A 79 -15.70 -4.21 -3.90
CA ASN A 79 -15.25 -2.86 -3.62
C ASN A 79 -13.89 -2.94 -2.92
N VAL A 80 -12.87 -2.39 -3.58
CA VAL A 80 -11.52 -2.23 -3.07
C VAL A 80 -11.34 -0.78 -2.69
N LYS A 81 -11.19 -0.51 -1.40
CA LYS A 81 -10.95 0.82 -0.84
C LYS A 81 -9.51 0.88 -0.34
N LEU A 82 -8.72 1.77 -0.94
CA LEU A 82 -7.33 2.02 -0.57
C LEU A 82 -7.25 3.28 0.28
N HIS A 83 -6.57 3.18 1.43
CA HIS A 83 -6.40 4.27 2.38
C HIS A 83 -4.97 4.82 2.31
N PHE A 84 -4.86 6.14 2.16
CA PHE A 84 -3.58 6.83 2.06
C PHE A 84 -3.52 8.04 2.99
N ALA A 85 -2.35 8.27 3.59
CA ALA A 85 -2.00 9.54 4.22
C ALA A 85 -0.49 9.78 4.03
N GLU A 86 -0.11 10.96 3.55
CA GLU A 86 1.32 11.31 3.47
C GLU A 86 1.80 11.74 4.85
N ILE A 87 2.55 10.85 5.51
CA ILE A 87 3.02 10.99 6.90
C ILE A 87 4.55 11.08 7.01
N MET A 88 5.28 11.04 5.88
CA MET A 88 6.74 11.14 5.84
C MET A 88 7.25 12.53 5.48
N PHE A 89 6.41 13.37 4.88
CA PHE A 89 6.73 14.77 4.58
C PHE A 89 5.99 15.73 5.53
N SER A 90 6.64 16.83 5.86
CA SER A 90 6.05 17.94 6.60
C SER A 90 5.50 19.01 5.65
N ASN A 91 4.68 19.93 6.18
CA ASN A 91 4.23 21.15 5.50
C ASN A 91 4.85 22.42 6.10
N ASP A 92 5.87 22.27 6.93
CA ASP A 92 6.58 23.39 7.53
C ASP A 92 7.62 23.99 6.56
N ARG A 93 8.38 24.98 7.03
CA ARG A 93 9.44 25.63 6.24
C ARG A 93 10.77 24.86 6.24
N THR A 94 10.76 23.58 6.60
CA THR A 94 11.98 22.75 6.60
C THR A 94 12.21 22.11 5.24
N PHE A 95 13.39 21.51 5.06
CA PHE A 95 13.75 20.77 3.85
C PHE A 95 12.73 19.68 3.48
N SER A 96 12.09 19.08 4.50
CA SER A 96 11.14 17.98 4.34
C SER A 96 9.89 18.34 3.53
N SER A 97 9.48 19.61 3.47
CA SER A 97 8.28 20.04 2.72
C SER A 97 8.46 20.12 1.22
N PHE A 98 9.69 20.02 0.73
CA PHE A 98 9.99 19.87 -0.70
C PHE A 98 9.80 18.44 -1.20
N GLY A 99 9.56 17.48 -0.29
CA GLY A 99 9.34 16.08 -0.64
C GLY A 99 8.11 15.89 -1.52
N ARG A 100 8.21 15.02 -2.53
CA ARG A 100 7.10 14.63 -3.40
C ARG A 100 7.13 13.12 -3.60
N ARG A 101 6.03 12.46 -3.27
CA ARG A 101 5.85 11.02 -3.49
C ARG A 101 4.84 10.82 -4.59
N ILE A 102 5.27 10.11 -5.63
CA ILE A 102 4.50 9.87 -6.85
C ILE A 102 4.66 8.40 -7.21
N PHE A 103 3.54 7.69 -7.37
CA PHE A 103 3.53 6.27 -7.74
C PHE A 103 2.26 5.91 -8.51
N ASP A 104 2.27 4.77 -9.17
CA ASP A 104 1.10 4.23 -9.87
C ASP A 104 0.40 3.18 -9.01
N VAL A 105 -0.92 3.04 -9.18
CA VAL A 105 -1.73 1.97 -8.56
C VAL A 105 -2.47 1.21 -9.64
N SER A 106 -2.30 -0.11 -9.64
CA SER A 106 -3.00 -1.04 -10.51
C SER A 106 -3.72 -2.11 -9.69
N ILE A 107 -4.88 -2.55 -10.16
CA ILE A 107 -5.65 -3.63 -9.53
C ILE A 107 -6.06 -4.61 -10.63
N GLN A 108 -5.83 -5.91 -10.41
CA GLN A 108 -6.02 -6.97 -11.42
C GLN A 108 -5.34 -6.63 -12.76
N GLY A 109 -4.10 -6.11 -12.70
CA GLY A 109 -3.32 -5.71 -13.87
C GLY A 109 -3.77 -4.42 -14.57
N ARG A 110 -4.91 -3.84 -14.19
CA ARG A 110 -5.40 -2.57 -14.75
C ARG A 110 -4.90 -1.38 -13.93
N LYS A 111 -4.29 -0.39 -14.57
CA LYS A 111 -3.86 0.85 -13.91
C LYS A 111 -5.05 1.76 -13.63
N TYR A 112 -5.31 2.04 -12.36
CA TYR A 112 -6.40 2.90 -11.89
C TYR A 112 -5.93 4.30 -11.51
N LEU A 113 -4.74 4.40 -10.91
CA LEU A 113 -4.11 5.68 -10.58
C LEU A 113 -2.75 5.73 -11.25
N LYS A 114 -2.48 6.82 -11.98
CA LYS A 114 -1.19 7.09 -12.60
C LYS A 114 -0.63 8.37 -12.01
N ASP A 115 0.67 8.38 -11.72
CA ASP A 115 1.37 9.53 -11.15
C ASP A 115 0.69 10.06 -9.88
N PHE A 116 0.17 9.16 -9.05
CA PHE A 116 -0.62 9.48 -7.87
C PHE A 116 0.25 10.14 -6.79
N ASN A 117 -0.13 11.36 -6.43
CA ASN A 117 0.47 12.13 -5.35
C ASN A 117 -0.53 12.30 -4.21
N ILE A 118 -0.30 11.59 -3.10
CA ILE A 118 -1.21 11.59 -1.94
C ILE A 118 -1.44 13.00 -1.40
N MET A 119 -0.39 13.81 -1.31
CA MET A 119 -0.46 15.16 -0.73
C MET A 119 -1.33 16.08 -1.58
N GLU A 120 -1.20 16.03 -2.90
CA GLU A 120 -2.00 16.85 -3.82
C GLU A 120 -3.48 16.45 -3.74
N GLU A 121 -3.75 15.15 -3.77
CA GLU A 121 -5.10 14.59 -3.77
C GLU A 121 -5.80 14.76 -2.41
N ALA A 122 -5.04 14.77 -1.30
CA ALA A 122 -5.54 15.02 0.04
C ALA A 122 -5.62 16.52 0.41
N GLY A 123 -5.09 17.40 -0.43
CA GLY A 123 -4.98 18.83 -0.14
C GLY A 123 -4.03 19.14 1.03
N GLY A 124 -2.98 18.35 1.21
CA GLY A 124 -1.92 18.55 2.20
C GLY A 124 -1.40 17.25 2.83
N VAL A 125 -0.29 17.37 3.56
CA VAL A 125 0.31 16.27 4.35
C VAL A 125 -0.56 15.96 5.57
N GLY A 126 -0.49 14.73 6.07
CA GLY A 126 -1.19 14.32 7.30
C GLY A 126 -2.71 14.23 7.18
N LYS A 127 -3.25 14.29 5.96
CA LYS A 127 -4.67 14.17 5.68
C LYS A 127 -4.93 12.80 5.06
N GLY A 128 -5.82 12.03 5.69
CA GLY A 128 -6.26 10.74 5.18
C GLY A 128 -7.20 10.91 3.99
N ILE A 129 -7.00 10.11 2.95
CA ILE A 129 -7.89 10.00 1.80
C ILE A 129 -8.15 8.54 1.43
N THR A 130 -9.30 8.29 0.81
CA THR A 130 -9.65 6.97 0.27
C THR A 130 -9.82 7.02 -1.25
N ARG A 131 -9.47 5.91 -1.88
CA ARG A 131 -9.75 5.64 -3.30
C ARG A 131 -10.48 4.31 -3.42
N ASP A 132 -11.68 4.37 -3.95
CA ASP A 132 -12.63 3.26 -4.03
C ASP A 132 -12.73 2.77 -5.47
N PHE A 133 -12.58 1.46 -5.67
CA PHE A 133 -12.61 0.82 -6.97
C PHE A 133 -13.49 -0.42 -6.94
N ASN A 134 -14.39 -0.55 -7.92
CA ASN A 134 -15.11 -1.79 -8.15
C ASN A 134 -14.30 -2.67 -9.10
N VAL A 135 -13.99 -3.89 -8.66
CA VAL A 135 -13.05 -4.79 -9.33
C VAL A 135 -13.63 -6.19 -9.39
N ASP A 136 -13.55 -6.81 -10.56
CA ASP A 136 -13.95 -8.20 -10.73
C ASP A 136 -12.80 -9.15 -10.40
N VAL A 137 -13.05 -10.07 -9.48
CA VAL A 137 -12.15 -11.18 -9.17
C VAL A 137 -12.67 -12.42 -9.90
N ASN A 138 -11.88 -12.92 -10.85
CA ASN A 138 -12.25 -14.07 -11.68
C ASN A 138 -11.58 -15.38 -11.22
N ASP A 139 -10.37 -15.28 -10.66
CA ASP A 139 -9.43 -16.39 -10.55
C ASP A 139 -9.14 -16.74 -9.08
N SER A 140 -10.11 -16.46 -8.19
CA SER A 140 -10.00 -16.55 -6.72
C SER A 140 -8.92 -15.70 -6.05
N THR A 141 -8.20 -14.90 -6.84
CA THR A 141 -7.11 -14.03 -6.38
C THR A 141 -7.38 -12.58 -6.77
N LEU A 142 -7.27 -11.67 -5.80
CA LEU A 142 -7.21 -10.23 -6.02
C LEU A 142 -5.77 -9.76 -5.90
N GLN A 143 -5.26 -9.06 -6.91
CA GLN A 143 -3.95 -8.43 -6.88
C GLN A 143 -4.09 -6.90 -6.90
N ILE A 144 -3.43 -6.23 -5.96
CA ILE A 144 -3.28 -4.77 -5.91
C ILE A 144 -1.79 -4.47 -5.98
N HIS A 145 -1.36 -3.70 -6.97
CA HIS A 145 0.04 -3.36 -7.22
C HIS A 145 0.24 -1.85 -7.16
N LEU A 146 1.09 -1.41 -6.23
CA LEU A 146 1.57 -0.04 -6.14
C LEU A 146 3.03 -0.01 -6.60
N SER A 147 3.36 0.87 -7.54
CA SER A 147 4.68 0.84 -8.19
C SER A 147 5.27 2.24 -8.38
N TRP A 148 6.56 2.36 -8.09
CA TRP A 148 7.33 3.57 -8.33
C TRP A 148 7.89 3.58 -9.74
N ALA A 149 7.53 4.58 -10.53
CA ALA A 149 8.02 4.75 -11.91
C ALA A 149 9.19 5.74 -12.02
N GLY A 150 9.95 5.96 -10.94
CA GLY A 150 11.11 6.86 -10.94
C GLY A 150 10.79 8.35 -10.76
N LYS A 151 9.55 8.71 -10.38
CA LYS A 151 9.10 10.09 -10.22
C LYS A 151 9.06 10.55 -8.76
N GLY A 152 9.07 11.85 -8.55
CA GLY A 152 9.10 12.46 -7.21
C GLY A 152 10.52 12.63 -6.69
N THR A 153 10.64 12.88 -5.39
CA THR A 153 11.93 13.09 -4.72
C THR A 153 12.49 11.77 -4.23
N ASN A 154 13.83 11.61 -4.26
CA ASN A 154 14.52 10.44 -3.72
C ASN A 154 15.50 10.76 -2.58
N ALA A 155 15.75 12.05 -2.32
CA ALA A 155 16.69 12.54 -1.32
C ALA A 155 16.09 13.54 -0.33
N VAL A 156 14.77 13.69 -0.33
CA VAL A 156 14.01 14.57 0.57
C VAL A 156 12.98 13.71 1.30
N PRO A 157 12.83 13.82 2.64
CA PRO A 157 13.62 14.64 3.56
C PRO A 157 15.03 14.08 3.79
N MET A 158 15.22 12.79 3.52
CA MET A 158 16.48 12.07 3.58
C MET A 158 16.64 11.22 2.33
N ARG A 159 17.86 10.73 2.08
CA ARG A 159 18.09 9.74 1.02
C ARG A 159 17.28 8.48 1.27
N GLY A 160 16.64 7.98 0.22
CA GLY A 160 15.83 6.77 0.33
C GLY A 160 14.41 7.03 0.80
N VAL A 161 13.80 8.16 0.46
CA VAL A 161 12.37 8.40 0.71
C VAL A 161 11.65 8.60 -0.61
N TYR A 162 11.28 7.48 -1.23
CA TYR A 162 10.55 7.42 -2.50
C TYR A 162 9.66 6.17 -2.53
N GLY A 163 8.95 6.00 -3.64
CA GLY A 163 8.10 4.83 -3.88
C GLY A 163 6.74 4.83 -3.17
N PRO A 164 5.97 3.74 -3.32
CA PRO A 164 4.60 3.68 -2.83
C PRO A 164 4.49 3.76 -1.31
N LEU A 165 3.38 4.34 -0.85
CA LEU A 165 2.97 4.39 0.56
C LEU A 165 1.50 4.01 0.63
N ILE A 166 1.11 3.14 1.56
CA ILE A 166 -0.31 2.80 1.81
C ILE A 166 -0.55 2.54 3.29
N SER A 167 -1.64 3.10 3.82
CA SER A 167 -2.00 3.02 5.24
C SER A 167 -2.89 1.81 5.55
N ALA A 168 -3.87 1.53 4.69
CA ALA A 168 -4.73 0.37 4.82
C ALA A 168 -5.38 0.00 3.48
N ILE A 169 -5.84 -1.24 3.40
CA ILE A 169 -6.66 -1.75 2.30
C ILE A 169 -7.92 -2.30 2.94
N THR A 170 -9.07 -1.98 2.37
CA THR A 170 -10.37 -2.58 2.66
C THR A 170 -10.91 -3.27 1.42
N VAL A 171 -11.29 -4.53 1.54
CA VAL A 171 -11.91 -5.29 0.44
C VAL A 171 -13.25 -5.84 0.92
N THR A 172 -14.33 -5.48 0.22
CA THR A 172 -15.69 -5.94 0.55
C THR A 172 -16.39 -6.48 -0.70
N PRO A 173 -17.08 -7.63 -0.62
CA PRO A 173 -17.86 -8.14 -1.75
C PRO A 173 -19.08 -7.25 -2.01
N ASN A 174 -19.30 -6.90 -3.28
CA ASN A 174 -20.50 -6.17 -3.74
C ASN A 174 -21.63 -7.13 -4.18
N PHE A 175 -21.61 -8.38 -3.70
CA PHE A 175 -22.58 -9.41 -4.05
C PHE A 175 -23.03 -10.17 -2.80
N LYS A 176 -24.20 -10.83 -2.91
CA LYS A 176 -24.72 -11.66 -1.82
C LYS A 176 -23.82 -12.88 -1.63
N ILE A 177 -23.21 -12.97 -0.45
CA ILE A 177 -22.50 -14.17 0.00
C ILE A 177 -23.56 -15.20 0.41
N PRO A 178 -23.56 -16.43 -0.15
CA PRO A 178 -24.44 -17.49 0.32
C PRO A 178 -24.22 -17.73 1.81
N SER A 179 -25.28 -17.80 2.61
CA SER A 179 -25.25 -17.91 4.08
C SER A 179 -24.46 -19.12 4.63
N ASN A 180 -24.17 -20.11 3.79
CA ASN A 180 -23.38 -21.29 4.14
C ASN A 180 -21.89 -21.21 3.74
N ARG A 181 -21.41 -20.06 3.24
CA ARG A 181 -20.00 -19.84 2.90
C ARG A 181 -19.44 -18.69 3.73
N LEU A 182 -18.30 -18.92 4.38
CA LEU A 182 -17.59 -17.94 5.21
C LEU A 182 -17.38 -16.65 4.42
N SER A 183 -17.65 -15.50 5.07
CA SER A 183 -17.39 -14.17 4.53
C SER A 183 -15.95 -14.10 4.01
N ALA A 184 -15.77 -13.81 2.72
CA ALA A 184 -14.46 -13.45 2.19
C ALA A 184 -14.03 -12.20 2.95
N GLY A 185 -12.99 -12.36 3.77
CA GLY A 185 -12.68 -11.47 4.89
C GLY A 185 -12.65 -10.01 4.48
N ALA A 186 -13.16 -9.15 5.37
CA ALA A 186 -12.72 -7.77 5.40
C ALA A 186 -11.21 -7.82 5.68
N ILE A 187 -10.39 -7.67 4.65
CA ILE A 187 -9.00 -7.24 4.85
C ILE A 187 -9.19 -5.83 5.40
N ALA A 188 -9.08 -5.64 6.70
CA ALA A 188 -9.17 -4.34 7.33
C ALA A 188 -7.94 -4.24 8.25
N GLY A 189 -7.03 -3.35 7.88
CA GLY A 189 -5.77 -3.13 8.57
C GLY A 189 -4.61 -3.82 7.87
N ILE A 190 -3.88 -3.08 7.04
CA ILE A 190 -2.49 -3.42 6.79
C ILE A 190 -1.65 -2.15 6.90
N VAL A 191 -1.34 -1.77 8.15
CA VAL A 191 0.00 -1.69 8.78
C VAL A 191 -0.15 -1.37 10.26
#